data_AF-A0A146M244-F1
#
_entry.id   AF-A0A146M244-F1
#
_cell.length_a   1.000
_cell.length_b   1.000
_cell.length_c   1.000
_cell.angle_alpha   90.00
_cell.angle_beta   90.00
_cell.angle_gamma   90.00
#
_symmetry.space_group_name_H-M   'P 1'
#
loop_
_entity.id
_entity.type
_entity.pdbx_description
1 polymer ?
#
loop_
_entity_poly.entity_id
_entity_poly.type
_entity_poly.pdbx_seq_one_letter_code
_entity_poly.pdbx_strand_id
1 'polypeptide(L)'
;MGLYIFQALCHVTPLRDYFLREINYARVKRPPGDSSFLLVQRFGELMRKLWNPRNFKAHVSPHEMLQAVVLWSRKKFQFTKQGDPIDFLSWFLNALHLALNGTKAPDSSIIYRTFLGAMRIRTRKIPPVELEEKQRSELLLTQEYQETVADSPFLYLTCDLPPPPLFKDEIMENIIPQVNLYNLLMKFNGETEKEYKTYKENFMKKFEITKLPPYLILYVKRFTKNTFFVEKNPTIVNFPVKSIDFGDFLSPEIKSLHKSTVYDLVANIVHDG
;
A
#
# COMPACT_ATOMS: atom_id res chain seq x y z
N MET A 1 1.98 14.88 11.40
CA MET A 1 1.90 13.52 10.84
C MET A 1 1.77 13.60 9.31
N GLY A 2 2.50 12.82 8.51
CA GLY A 2 2.34 12.77 7.04
C GLY A 2 3.39 13.50 6.19
N LEU A 3 4.34 14.21 6.81
CA LEU A 3 5.42 14.92 6.10
C LEU A 3 6.24 14.01 5.19
N TYR A 4 6.65 12.85 5.70
CA TYR A 4 7.41 11.84 4.96
C TYR A 4 6.60 11.23 3.80
N ILE A 5 5.27 11.16 3.92
CA ILE A 5 4.39 10.70 2.82
C ILE A 5 4.35 11.74 1.71
N PHE A 6 4.23 13.02 2.04
CA PHE A 6 4.32 14.07 1.02
C PHE A 6 5.66 14.06 0.32
N GLN A 7 6.77 13.95 1.07
CA GLN A 7 8.12 13.85 0.51
C GLN A 7 8.25 12.65 -0.44
N ALA A 8 7.80 11.45 -0.03
CA ALA A 8 7.82 10.27 -0.88
C ALA A 8 7.02 10.47 -2.19
N LEU A 9 5.82 11.05 -2.10
CA LEU A 9 4.99 11.35 -3.27
C LEU A 9 5.59 12.44 -4.17
N CYS A 10 6.42 13.36 -3.64
CA CYS A 10 7.10 14.40 -4.42
C CYS A 10 8.13 13.85 -5.39
N HIS A 11 8.70 12.68 -5.10
CA HIS A 11 9.70 12.04 -5.96
C HIS A 11 9.07 11.10 -7.01
N VAL A 12 7.74 10.92 -7.00
CA VAL A 12 7.02 10.15 -8.02
C VAL A 12 6.80 11.03 -9.25
N THR A 13 7.55 10.76 -10.32
CA THR A 13 7.68 11.67 -11.48
C THR A 13 6.34 12.00 -12.16
N PRO A 14 5.46 11.04 -12.53
CA PRO A 14 4.19 11.35 -13.18
C PRO A 14 3.27 12.18 -12.28
N LEU A 15 3.28 11.91 -10.97
CA LEU A 15 2.48 12.63 -9.99
C LEU A 15 3.01 14.06 -9.81
N ARG A 16 4.32 14.20 -9.61
CA ARG A 16 5.02 15.48 -9.50
C ARG A 16 4.72 16.35 -10.71
N ASP A 17 5.00 15.86 -11.92
CA ASP A 17 4.87 16.64 -13.16
C ASP A 17 3.42 17.06 -13.41
N TYR A 18 2.46 16.23 -12.99
CA TYR A 18 1.04 16.58 -13.01
C TYR A 18 0.72 17.76 -12.09
N PHE A 19 1.19 17.71 -10.83
CA PHE A 19 0.89 18.73 -9.82
C PHE A 19 1.74 20.00 -9.93
N LEU A 20 2.88 19.97 -10.63
CA LEU A 20 3.66 21.16 -10.94
C LEU A 20 2.96 22.10 -11.91
N ARG A 21 2.12 21.56 -12.81
CA ARG A 21 1.40 22.34 -13.82
C ARG A 21 -0.07 22.47 -13.42
N GLU A 22 -0.43 23.63 -12.88
CA GLU A 22 -1.79 23.91 -12.41
C GLU A 22 -2.88 23.72 -13.48
N ILE A 23 -2.54 23.94 -14.76
CA ILE A 23 -3.45 23.71 -15.90
C ILE A 23 -4.01 22.29 -15.97
N ASN A 24 -3.29 21.29 -15.44
CA ASN A 24 -3.68 19.89 -15.49
C ASN A 24 -4.91 19.60 -14.63
N TYR A 25 -5.08 20.32 -13.51
CA TYR A 25 -6.17 20.10 -12.57
C TYR A 25 -7.09 21.32 -12.43
N ALA A 26 -6.73 22.49 -12.95
CA ALA A 26 -7.57 23.70 -12.90
C ALA A 26 -8.92 23.55 -13.61
N ARG A 27 -8.96 22.74 -14.68
CA ARG A 27 -10.14 22.54 -15.54
C ARG A 27 -11.11 21.47 -15.04
N VAL A 28 -10.82 20.82 -13.91
CA VAL A 28 -11.70 19.82 -13.31
C VAL A 28 -13.03 20.50 -12.93
N LYS A 29 -14.13 20.08 -13.57
CA LYS A 29 -15.48 20.57 -13.29
C LYS A 29 -15.88 20.16 -11.88
N ARG A 30 -16.44 21.09 -11.11
CA ARG A 30 -16.71 20.90 -9.68
C ARG A 30 -18.17 21.13 -9.34
N PRO A 31 -18.76 20.33 -8.45
CA PRO A 31 -20.03 20.66 -7.83
C PRO A 31 -19.91 21.97 -7.03
N PRO A 32 -20.94 22.82 -7.01
CA PRO A 32 -20.96 23.98 -6.12
C PRO A 32 -20.85 23.52 -4.66
N GLY A 33 -19.93 24.12 -3.90
CA GLY A 33 -19.66 23.76 -2.49
C GLY A 33 -18.64 22.64 -2.29
N ASP A 34 -18.07 22.07 -3.37
CA ASP A 34 -17.00 21.08 -3.24
C ASP A 34 -15.71 21.71 -2.72
N SER A 35 -15.46 21.48 -1.44
CA SER A 35 -14.25 21.95 -0.77
C SER A 35 -13.12 20.91 -0.84
N SER A 36 -13.34 19.72 -1.42
CA SER A 36 -12.37 18.61 -1.47
C SER A 36 -11.20 18.91 -2.39
N PHE A 37 -11.48 19.71 -3.42
CA PHE A 37 -10.48 20.25 -4.32
C PHE A 37 -9.43 21.12 -3.62
N LEU A 38 -9.70 21.64 -2.42
CA LEU A 38 -8.69 22.34 -1.62
C LEU A 38 -7.48 21.44 -1.35
N LEU A 39 -7.68 20.12 -1.17
CA LEU A 39 -6.56 19.17 -1.04
C LEU A 39 -5.68 19.15 -2.29
N VAL A 40 -6.30 19.12 -3.47
CA VAL A 40 -5.60 19.09 -4.77
C VAL A 40 -4.81 20.40 -4.96
N GLN A 41 -5.44 21.54 -4.66
CA GLN A 41 -4.79 22.85 -4.76
C GLN A 41 -3.62 22.99 -3.80
N ARG A 42 -3.82 22.69 -2.51
CA ARG A 42 -2.75 22.78 -1.49
C ARG A 42 -1.63 21.80 -1.75
N PHE A 43 -1.92 20.61 -2.27
CA PHE A 43 -0.91 19.64 -2.65
C PHE A 43 -0.09 20.12 -3.85
N GLY A 44 -0.74 20.69 -4.88
CA GLY A 44 -0.05 21.30 -6.02
C GLY A 44 0.79 22.53 -5.64
N GLU A 45 0.30 23.37 -4.73
CA GLU A 45 1.10 24.47 -4.15
C GLU A 45 2.33 23.95 -3.38
N LEU A 46 2.15 22.91 -2.55
CA LEU A 46 3.24 22.30 -1.80
C LEU A 46 4.29 21.71 -2.74
N MET A 47 3.88 20.98 -3.77
CA MET A 47 4.75 20.42 -4.81
C MET A 47 5.57 21.51 -5.50
N ARG A 48 4.93 22.59 -5.95
CA ARG A 48 5.59 23.72 -6.61
C ARG A 48 6.58 24.42 -5.68
N LYS A 49 6.24 24.58 -4.39
CA LYS A 49 7.15 25.18 -3.39
C LYS A 49 8.36 24.27 -3.13
N LEU A 50 8.18 22.96 -3.04
CA LEU A 50 9.26 21.99 -2.78
C LEU A 50 10.21 21.86 -3.97
N TRP A 51 9.69 21.89 -5.19
CA TRP A 51 10.50 21.80 -6.42
C TRP A 51 10.88 23.16 -7.03
N ASN A 52 10.72 24.26 -6.28
CA ASN A 52 11.18 25.58 -6.73
C ASN A 52 12.70 25.70 -6.53
N PRO A 53 13.51 25.76 -7.59
CA PRO A 53 14.97 25.87 -7.48
C PRO A 53 15.42 27.24 -6.94
N ARG A 54 14.54 28.25 -6.93
CA ARG A 54 14.81 29.62 -6.49
C ARG A 54 14.08 29.96 -5.18
N ASN A 55 14.06 29.01 -4.25
CA ASN A 55 13.37 29.23 -2.99
C ASN A 55 14.21 30.10 -2.04
N PHE A 56 13.58 31.06 -1.37
CA PHE A 56 14.27 31.95 -0.43
C PHE A 56 14.75 31.23 0.84
N LYS A 57 14.14 30.08 1.17
CA LYS A 57 14.50 29.23 2.30
C LYS A 57 14.66 27.78 1.83
N ALA A 58 15.62 27.07 2.41
CA ALA A 58 15.87 25.65 2.11
C ALA A 58 14.75 24.70 2.61
N HIS A 59 13.86 25.18 3.48
CA HIS A 59 12.73 24.41 3.99
C HIS A 59 11.39 25.03 3.59
N VAL A 60 10.40 24.17 3.31
CA VAL A 60 9.03 24.56 3.00
C VAL A 60 8.12 24.10 4.13
N SER A 61 7.35 25.03 4.70
CA SER A 61 6.32 24.68 5.67
C SER A 61 5.09 24.10 4.95
N PRO A 62 4.64 22.88 5.29
CA PRO A 62 3.45 22.27 4.71
C PRO A 62 2.18 22.57 5.52
N HIS A 63 2.20 23.60 6.37
CA HIS A 63 1.10 23.92 7.28
C HIS A 63 -0.26 24.05 6.57
N GLU A 64 -0.32 24.75 5.44
CA GLU A 64 -1.55 24.88 4.62
C GLU A 64 -2.09 23.52 4.13
N MET A 65 -1.19 22.64 3.68
CA MET A 65 -1.55 21.30 3.23
C MET A 65 -2.08 20.45 4.38
N LEU A 66 -1.40 20.55 5.52
CA LEU A 66 -1.75 19.89 6.76
C LEU A 66 -3.14 20.36 7.27
N GLN A 67 -3.44 21.66 7.21
CA GLN A 67 -4.79 22.20 7.53
C GLN A 67 -5.87 21.62 6.62
N ALA A 68 -5.63 21.57 5.31
CA ALA A 68 -6.55 20.95 4.37
C ALA A 68 -6.79 19.47 4.70
N VAL A 69 -5.74 18.73 5.08
CA VAL A 69 -5.84 17.34 5.53
C VAL A 69 -6.71 17.20 6.79
N VAL A 70 -6.52 18.04 7.81
CA VAL A 70 -7.32 17.98 9.04
C VAL A 70 -8.80 18.22 8.76
N LEU A 71 -9.10 19.21 7.92
CA LEU A 71 -10.47 19.56 7.55
C LEU A 71 -11.15 18.38 6.83
N TRP A 72 -10.49 17.82 5.80
CA TRP A 72 -11.05 16.77 4.95
C TRP A 72 -11.10 15.39 5.58
N SER A 73 -10.15 15.12 6.47
CA SER A 73 -10.14 13.88 7.24
C SER A 73 -11.13 13.91 8.40
N ARG A 74 -11.93 14.97 8.55
CA ARG A 74 -12.85 15.17 9.69
C ARG A 74 -12.12 15.05 11.03
N LYS A 75 -10.95 15.68 11.12
CA LYS A 75 -10.04 15.62 12.29
C LYS A 75 -9.51 14.21 12.61
N LYS A 76 -9.54 13.26 11.67
CA LYS A 76 -8.90 11.94 11.84
C LYS A 76 -7.37 12.05 11.88
N PHE A 77 -6.78 12.86 11.00
CA PHE A 77 -5.32 13.04 10.91
C PHE A 77 -4.92 14.41 11.46
N GLN A 78 -4.72 14.51 12.76
CA GLN A 78 -4.37 15.77 13.45
C GLN A 78 -2.85 16.00 13.50
N PHE A 79 -2.45 17.23 13.80
CA PHE A 79 -1.03 17.58 13.97
C PHE A 79 -0.46 17.11 15.30
N THR A 80 -1.30 17.10 16.34
CA THR A 80 -0.95 16.82 17.72
C THR A 80 -0.79 15.34 18.02
N LYS A 81 -1.40 14.46 17.20
CA LYS A 81 -1.40 13.02 17.40
C LYS A 81 -0.73 12.30 16.23
N GLN A 82 0.24 11.44 16.55
CA GLN A 82 0.75 10.49 15.58
C GLN A 82 -0.29 9.38 15.37
N GLY A 83 -0.60 9.08 14.12
CA GLY A 83 -1.43 7.96 13.71
C GLY A 83 -0.61 6.94 12.92
N ASP A 84 -1.29 6.07 12.18
CA ASP A 84 -0.63 5.15 11.25
C ASP A 84 -0.32 5.83 9.89
N PRO A 85 0.95 5.85 9.44
CA PRO A 85 1.34 6.25 8.09
C PRO A 85 0.49 5.61 6.97
N ILE A 86 0.18 4.31 7.05
CA ILE A 86 -0.52 3.61 5.96
C ILE A 86 -1.97 4.05 5.87
N ASP A 87 -2.62 4.30 7.00
CA ASP A 87 -3.98 4.83 7.04
C ASP A 87 -4.04 6.21 6.39
N PHE A 88 -3.05 7.05 6.67
CA PHE A 88 -2.94 8.37 6.06
C PHE A 88 -2.70 8.26 4.55
N LEU A 89 -1.74 7.46 4.10
CA LEU A 89 -1.44 7.27 2.68
C LEU A 89 -2.66 6.76 1.91
N SER A 90 -3.32 5.72 2.44
CA SER A 90 -4.49 5.10 1.83
C SER A 90 -5.64 6.09 1.71
N TRP A 91 -5.92 6.83 2.79
CA TRP A 91 -6.94 7.88 2.74
C TRP A 91 -6.55 8.99 1.76
N PHE A 92 -5.28 9.41 1.76
CA PHE A 92 -4.82 10.55 0.98
C PHE A 92 -4.87 10.28 -0.52
N LEU A 93 -4.40 9.11 -0.98
CA LEU A 93 -4.48 8.71 -2.39
C LEU A 93 -5.93 8.61 -2.87
N ASN A 94 -6.81 8.02 -2.05
CA ASN A 94 -8.24 7.92 -2.38
C ASN A 94 -8.93 9.29 -2.38
N ALA A 95 -8.61 10.16 -1.42
CA ALA A 95 -9.15 11.52 -1.36
C ALA A 95 -8.71 12.35 -2.58
N LEU A 96 -7.45 12.25 -3.00
CA LEU A 96 -6.97 12.90 -4.21
C LEU A 96 -7.62 12.32 -5.47
N HIS A 97 -7.78 11.00 -5.56
CA HIS A 97 -8.47 10.36 -6.67
C HIS A 97 -9.90 10.90 -6.81
N LEU A 98 -10.66 10.95 -5.71
CA LEU A 98 -12.03 11.47 -5.70
C LEU A 98 -12.10 12.97 -6.02
N ALA A 99 -11.22 13.79 -5.42
CA ALA A 99 -11.18 15.23 -5.64
C ALA A 99 -10.76 15.63 -7.08
N LEU A 100 -10.16 14.69 -7.84
CA LEU A 100 -9.85 14.85 -9.26
C LEU A 100 -10.96 14.29 -10.17
N ASN A 101 -12.15 14.00 -9.64
CA ASN A 101 -13.25 13.30 -10.33
C ASN A 101 -12.84 11.93 -10.89
N GLY A 102 -11.95 11.23 -10.19
CA GLY A 102 -11.58 9.87 -10.53
C GLY A 102 -12.80 8.94 -10.54
N THR A 103 -12.80 8.01 -11.48
CA THR A 103 -13.82 6.98 -11.64
C THR A 103 -13.17 5.61 -11.50
N LYS A 104 -13.96 4.53 -11.63
CA LYS A 104 -13.42 3.17 -11.60
C LYS A 104 -12.48 2.86 -12.77
N ALA A 105 -12.44 3.70 -13.81
CA ALA A 105 -11.55 3.50 -14.94
C ALA A 105 -10.08 3.74 -14.54
N PRO A 106 -9.13 2.93 -15.05
CA PRO A 106 -7.72 2.98 -14.63
C PRO A 106 -7.01 4.30 -15.01
N ASP A 107 -7.47 4.97 -16.06
CA ASP A 107 -6.88 6.25 -16.52
C ASP A 107 -7.69 7.47 -16.08
N SER A 108 -8.65 7.28 -15.16
CA SER A 108 -9.55 8.35 -14.72
C SER A 108 -8.88 9.47 -13.93
N SER A 109 -7.77 9.18 -13.25
CA SER A 109 -6.98 10.18 -12.54
C SER A 109 -5.51 9.82 -12.55
N ILE A 110 -4.67 10.84 -12.28
CA ILE A 110 -3.22 10.65 -12.15
C ILE A 110 -2.88 9.59 -11.10
N ILE A 111 -3.68 9.47 -10.03
CA ILE A 111 -3.45 8.49 -8.96
C ILE A 111 -3.58 7.08 -9.51
N TYR A 112 -4.67 6.78 -10.22
CA TYR A 112 -4.87 5.43 -10.75
C TYR A 112 -3.89 5.12 -11.88
N ARG A 113 -3.62 6.08 -12.77
CA ARG A 113 -2.61 5.90 -13.83
C ARG A 113 -1.21 5.58 -13.27
N THR A 114 -0.90 6.08 -12.08
CA THR A 114 0.44 5.96 -11.48
C THR A 114 0.58 4.74 -10.56
N PHE A 115 -0.42 4.49 -9.70
CA PHE A 115 -0.32 3.50 -8.61
C PHE A 115 -1.30 2.33 -8.71
N LEU A 116 -2.28 2.36 -9.62
CA LEU A 116 -3.29 1.29 -9.70
C LEU A 116 -2.69 0.01 -10.30
N GLY A 117 -2.51 -0.98 -9.43
CA GLY A 117 -2.30 -2.36 -9.83
C GLY A 117 -3.59 -3.17 -9.73
N ALA A 118 -3.53 -4.40 -10.21
CA ALA A 118 -4.59 -5.39 -10.02
C ALA A 118 -3.99 -6.71 -9.55
N MET A 119 -4.70 -7.39 -8.67
CA MET A 119 -4.38 -8.72 -8.21
C MET A 119 -5.61 -9.61 -8.26
N ARG A 120 -5.36 -10.89 -8.48
CA ARG A 120 -6.34 -11.95 -8.36
C ARG A 120 -6.19 -12.59 -7.00
N ILE A 121 -7.30 -12.70 -6.29
CA ILE A 121 -7.37 -13.31 -4.97
C ILE A 121 -8.17 -14.59 -5.09
N ARG A 122 -7.53 -15.72 -4.81
CA ARG A 122 -8.20 -17.02 -4.72
C ARG A 122 -8.44 -17.33 -3.25
N THR A 123 -9.70 -17.52 -2.87
CA THR A 123 -10.10 -17.75 -1.47
C THR A 123 -10.79 -19.10 -1.36
N ARG A 124 -10.31 -19.93 -0.44
CA ARG A 124 -10.89 -21.24 -0.10
C ARG A 124 -11.19 -21.28 1.39
N LYS A 125 -12.41 -21.65 1.77
CA LYS A 125 -12.76 -21.86 3.18
C LYS A 125 -12.11 -23.15 3.70
N ILE A 126 -11.68 -23.15 4.95
CA ILE A 126 -11.08 -24.33 5.60
C ILE A 126 -12.15 -24.94 6.51
N PRO A 127 -12.47 -26.25 6.35
CA PRO A 127 -13.35 -26.94 7.28
C PRO A 127 -12.80 -26.90 8.71
N PRO A 128 -13.67 -26.84 9.73
CA PRO A 128 -13.24 -26.95 11.12
C PRO A 128 -12.37 -28.19 11.36
N VAL A 129 -11.27 -28.01 12.09
CA VAL A 129 -10.29 -29.09 12.37
C VAL A 129 -10.87 -30.13 13.34
N GLU A 130 -11.94 -29.78 14.05
CA GLU A 130 -12.63 -30.60 15.04
C GLU A 130 -13.49 -31.74 14.43
N LEU A 131 -13.78 -31.67 13.12
CA LEU A 131 -14.61 -32.64 12.42
C LEU A 131 -13.82 -33.91 12.05
N GLU A 132 -14.50 -35.06 11.99
CA GLU A 132 -13.91 -36.31 11.50
C GLU A 132 -13.44 -36.18 10.03
N GLU A 133 -12.40 -36.92 9.65
CA GLU A 133 -11.82 -36.85 8.30
C GLU A 133 -12.85 -37.12 7.19
N LYS A 134 -13.78 -38.04 7.41
CA LYS A 134 -14.86 -38.34 6.46
C LYS A 134 -15.76 -37.12 6.23
N GLN A 135 -16.28 -36.53 7.31
CA GLN A 135 -17.11 -35.33 7.25
C GLN A 135 -16.36 -34.15 6.62
N ARG A 136 -15.06 -34.01 6.93
CA ARG A 136 -14.20 -32.99 6.34
C ARG A 136 -14.05 -33.18 4.83
N SER A 137 -13.84 -34.41 4.37
CA SER A 137 -13.74 -34.71 2.94
C SER A 137 -15.05 -34.46 2.20
N GLU A 138 -16.20 -34.76 2.82
CA GLU A 138 -17.52 -34.47 2.28
C GLU A 138 -17.77 -32.96 2.17
N LEU A 139 -17.39 -32.17 3.18
CA LEU A 139 -17.50 -30.71 3.15
C LEU A 139 -16.66 -30.08 2.04
N LEU A 140 -15.46 -30.60 1.78
CA LEU A 140 -14.59 -30.11 0.70
C LEU A 140 -15.21 -30.30 -0.69
N LEU A 141 -16.15 -31.23 -0.86
CA LEU A 141 -16.89 -31.43 -2.12
C LEU A 141 -18.03 -30.42 -2.31
N THR A 142 -18.47 -29.76 -1.24
CA THR A 142 -19.55 -28.77 -1.33
C THR A 142 -19.05 -27.47 -1.96
N GLN A 143 -19.96 -26.74 -2.64
CA GLN A 143 -19.63 -25.47 -3.31
C GLN A 143 -19.08 -24.39 -2.35
N GLU A 144 -19.43 -24.46 -1.06
CA GLU A 144 -18.98 -23.50 -0.05
C GLU A 144 -17.47 -23.57 0.22
N TYR A 145 -16.88 -24.76 0.11
CA TYR A 145 -15.45 -24.99 0.35
C TYR A 145 -14.62 -25.03 -0.94
N GLN A 146 -15.27 -24.80 -2.09
CA GLN A 146 -14.56 -24.64 -3.36
C GLN A 146 -13.81 -23.30 -3.42
N GLU A 147 -12.79 -23.25 -4.27
CA GLU A 147 -12.00 -22.04 -4.47
C GLU A 147 -12.82 -20.98 -5.22
N THR A 148 -12.93 -19.80 -4.63
CA THR A 148 -13.55 -18.63 -5.25
C THR A 148 -12.47 -17.68 -5.76
N VAL A 149 -12.65 -17.13 -6.95
CA VAL A 149 -11.69 -16.22 -7.59
C VAL A 149 -12.32 -14.83 -7.68
N ALA A 150 -11.60 -13.82 -7.18
CA ALA A 150 -12.00 -12.43 -7.27
C ALA A 150 -10.83 -11.56 -7.72
N ASP A 151 -11.05 -10.73 -8.73
CA ASP A 151 -10.08 -9.72 -9.16
C ASP A 151 -10.30 -8.43 -8.34
N SER A 152 -9.23 -7.91 -7.73
CA SER A 152 -9.25 -6.71 -6.90
C SER A 152 -8.17 -5.72 -7.34
N PRO A 153 -8.51 -4.43 -7.51
CA PRO A 153 -7.50 -3.38 -7.66
C PRO A 153 -6.75 -3.15 -6.34
N PHE A 154 -5.53 -2.61 -6.44
CA PHE A 154 -4.77 -2.14 -5.29
C PHE A 154 -3.98 -0.86 -5.62
N LEU A 155 -3.71 -0.04 -4.61
CA LEU A 155 -2.81 1.13 -4.72
C LEU A 155 -1.45 0.89 -4.06
N TYR A 156 -1.37 -0.12 -3.20
CA TYR A 156 -0.15 -0.54 -2.50
C TYR A 156 -0.26 -2.02 -2.15
N LEU A 157 0.89 -2.68 -1.97
CA LEU A 157 0.98 -4.08 -1.55
C LEU A 157 1.41 -4.16 -0.08
N THR A 158 0.66 -4.91 0.72
CA THR A 158 1.00 -5.16 2.11
C THR A 158 1.89 -6.40 2.23
N CYS A 159 3.14 -6.17 2.59
CA CYS A 159 4.15 -7.18 2.90
C CYS A 159 4.08 -7.50 4.39
N ASP A 160 3.75 -8.75 4.72
CA ASP A 160 3.65 -9.18 6.11
C ASP A 160 5.00 -9.74 6.57
N LEU A 161 5.56 -9.17 7.64
CA LEU A 161 6.80 -9.68 8.23
C LEU A 161 6.56 -11.01 8.94
N PRO A 162 7.55 -11.92 8.93
CA PRO A 162 7.49 -13.11 9.78
C PRO A 162 7.38 -12.69 11.26
N PRO A 163 6.64 -13.46 12.08
CA PRO A 163 6.57 -13.19 13.51
C PRO A 163 7.99 -13.25 14.10
N PRO A 164 8.33 -12.37 15.05
CA PRO A 164 9.61 -12.47 15.74
C PRO A 164 9.69 -13.84 16.45
N PRO A 165 10.87 -14.47 16.49
CA PRO A 165 11.04 -15.73 17.21
C PRO A 165 10.67 -15.54 18.69
N LEU A 166 9.81 -16.42 19.20
CA LEU A 166 9.29 -16.37 20.56
C LEU A 166 10.36 -16.70 21.61
N PHE A 167 11.37 -17.47 21.22
CA PHE A 167 12.52 -17.83 22.04
C PHE A 167 13.72 -17.03 21.57
N LYS A 168 14.25 -16.21 22.47
CA LYS A 168 15.54 -15.56 22.30
C LYS A 168 16.56 -16.49 22.94
N ASP A 169 17.33 -17.21 22.14
CA ASP A 169 18.55 -17.83 22.67
C ASP A 169 19.44 -16.71 23.22
N GLU A 170 20.24 -16.94 24.28
CA GLU A 170 21.13 -15.92 24.88
C GLU A 170 22.10 -15.31 23.84
N ILE A 171 22.36 -16.02 22.74
CA ILE A 171 23.16 -15.61 21.59
C ILE A 171 22.37 -14.68 20.64
N MET A 172 21.05 -14.82 20.59
CA MET A 172 20.13 -14.05 19.75
C MET A 172 19.59 -12.78 20.41
N GLU A 173 19.81 -12.54 21.70
CA GLU A 173 19.31 -11.33 22.40
C GLU A 173 19.73 -10.02 21.72
N ASN A 174 20.85 -10.02 20.98
CA ASN A 174 21.38 -8.85 20.30
C ASN A 174 21.23 -8.85 18.76
N ILE A 175 20.62 -9.87 18.16
CA ILE A 175 20.54 -9.98 16.70
C ILE A 175 19.16 -9.50 16.22
N ILE A 176 19.14 -8.34 15.55
CA ILE A 176 17.94 -7.87 14.86
C ILE A 176 17.64 -8.85 13.72
N PRO A 177 16.45 -9.48 13.67
CA PRO A 177 16.13 -10.44 12.63
C PRO A 177 16.15 -9.76 11.25
N GLN A 178 16.54 -10.51 10.23
CA GLN A 178 16.59 -10.01 8.85
C GLN A 178 15.76 -10.91 7.93
N VAL A 179 15.10 -10.32 6.94
CA VAL A 179 14.34 -11.04 5.92
C VAL A 179 14.59 -10.42 4.55
N ASN A 180 14.73 -11.24 3.51
CA ASN A 180 14.83 -10.73 2.15
C ASN A 180 13.45 -10.27 1.65
N LEU A 181 13.38 -9.12 0.97
CA LEU A 181 12.17 -8.62 0.34
C LEU A 181 11.56 -9.66 -0.62
N TYR A 182 12.39 -10.41 -1.35
CA TYR A 182 11.91 -11.47 -2.24
C TYR A 182 11.02 -12.48 -1.50
N ASN A 183 11.38 -12.86 -0.27
CA ASN A 183 10.58 -13.78 0.55
C ASN A 183 9.22 -13.20 0.93
N LEU A 184 9.13 -11.87 1.12
CA LEU A 184 7.86 -11.19 1.41
C LEU A 184 6.98 -11.10 0.16
N LEU A 185 7.60 -10.94 -1.00
CA LEU A 185 6.92 -10.84 -2.30
C LEU A 185 6.40 -12.19 -2.80
N MET A 186 6.96 -13.32 -2.35
CA MET A 186 6.43 -14.67 -2.63
C MET A 186 4.95 -14.82 -2.27
N LYS A 187 4.43 -14.03 -1.33
CA LYS A 187 3.00 -13.95 -1.03
C LYS A 187 2.12 -13.69 -2.26
N PHE A 188 2.66 -13.01 -3.27
CA PHE A 188 1.94 -12.53 -4.46
C PHE A 188 2.17 -13.35 -5.73
N ASN A 189 2.82 -14.51 -5.62
CA ASN A 189 3.17 -15.38 -6.76
C ASN A 189 2.02 -16.27 -7.26
N GLY A 190 0.85 -16.23 -6.62
CA GLY A 190 -0.30 -17.07 -6.95
C GLY A 190 -0.24 -18.51 -6.40
N GLU A 191 0.86 -18.91 -5.78
CA GLU A 191 1.08 -20.26 -5.23
C GLU A 191 1.01 -20.27 -3.71
N THR A 192 1.64 -19.28 -3.07
CA THR A 192 1.77 -19.20 -1.61
C THR A 192 0.40 -19.03 -0.95
N GLU A 193 -0.04 -20.04 -0.20
CA GLU A 193 -1.26 -19.97 0.58
C GLU A 193 -1.02 -19.26 1.92
N LYS A 194 -1.91 -18.34 2.26
CA LYS A 194 -1.91 -17.69 3.57
C LYS A 194 -3.22 -17.93 4.29
N GLU A 195 -3.12 -18.38 5.54
CA GLU A 195 -4.27 -18.55 6.42
C GLU A 195 -4.77 -17.19 6.93
N TYR A 196 -6.07 -16.98 6.83
CA TYR A 196 -6.81 -15.84 7.37
C TYR A 196 -7.89 -16.37 8.30
N LYS A 197 -7.81 -16.01 9.57
CA LYS A 197 -8.79 -16.39 10.59
C LYS A 197 -9.73 -15.22 10.84
N THR A 198 -11.02 -15.50 10.74
CA THR A 198 -12.08 -14.62 11.24
C THR A 198 -12.64 -15.19 12.54
N TYR A 199 -13.56 -14.50 13.20
CA TYR A 199 -14.16 -14.97 14.45
C TYR A 199 -14.89 -16.33 14.32
N LYS A 200 -15.34 -16.70 13.12
CA LYS A 200 -16.13 -17.90 12.88
C LYS A 200 -15.53 -18.86 11.85
N GLU A 201 -14.66 -18.36 10.97
CA GLU A 201 -14.25 -19.09 9.77
C GLU A 201 -12.77 -18.87 9.46
N ASN A 202 -12.11 -19.94 9.00
CA ASN A 202 -10.74 -19.90 8.53
C ASN A 202 -10.74 -19.99 7.00
N PHE A 203 -9.90 -19.19 6.36
CA PHE A 203 -9.75 -19.13 4.92
C PHE A 203 -8.29 -19.29 4.52
N MET A 204 -8.03 -20.04 3.46
CA MET A 204 -6.78 -19.95 2.73
C MET A 204 -6.95 -18.95 1.59
N LYS A 205 -6.03 -18.00 1.50
CA LYS A 205 -5.98 -17.03 0.39
C LYS A 205 -4.66 -17.15 -0.36
N LYS A 206 -4.74 -17.16 -1.68
CA LYS A 206 -3.62 -16.96 -2.61
C LYS A 206 -3.78 -15.60 -3.27
N PHE A 207 -2.67 -14.89 -3.44
CA PHE A 207 -2.64 -13.62 -4.15
C PHE A 207 -1.75 -13.76 -5.37
N GLU A 208 -2.24 -13.32 -6.51
CA GLU A 208 -1.53 -13.35 -7.80
C GLU A 208 -1.60 -11.94 -8.39
N ILE A 209 -0.46 -11.29 -8.63
CA ILE A 209 -0.48 -9.96 -9.26
C ILE A 209 -0.82 -10.13 -10.75
N THR A 210 -1.90 -9.49 -11.19
CA THR A 210 -2.37 -9.53 -12.60
C THR A 210 -1.97 -8.30 -13.39
N LYS A 211 -1.77 -7.17 -12.72
CA LYS A 211 -1.28 -5.94 -13.35
C LYS A 211 -0.37 -5.19 -12.40
N LEU A 212 0.86 -4.97 -12.84
CA LEU A 212 1.81 -4.09 -12.15
C LEU A 212 1.58 -2.60 -12.51
N PRO A 213 1.56 -1.69 -11.51
CA PRO A 213 1.48 -0.25 -11.74
C PRO A 213 2.85 0.34 -12.15
N PRO A 214 2.90 1.49 -12.85
CA PRO A 214 4.16 2.17 -13.13
C PRO A 214 4.98 2.54 -11.88
N TYR A 215 4.31 2.88 -10.78
CA TYR A 215 4.92 3.06 -9.46
C TYR A 215 4.26 2.13 -8.46
N LEU A 216 5.07 1.28 -7.83
CA LEU A 216 4.60 0.32 -6.83
C LEU A 216 4.93 0.82 -5.42
N ILE A 217 3.92 0.82 -4.56
CA ILE A 217 4.07 1.13 -3.14
C ILE A 217 4.08 -0.19 -2.37
N LEU A 218 5.17 -0.47 -1.65
CA LEU A 218 5.25 -1.60 -0.73
C LEU A 218 5.11 -1.10 0.70
N TYR A 219 4.09 -1.60 1.39
CA TYR A 219 3.88 -1.36 2.82
C TYR A 219 4.33 -2.58 3.61
N VAL A 220 5.40 -2.44 4.38
CA VAL A 220 5.85 -3.47 5.32
C VAL A 220 5.07 -3.31 6.62
N LYS A 221 4.20 -4.28 6.92
CA LYS A 221 3.35 -4.24 8.12
C LYS A 221 4.18 -4.53 9.37
N ARG A 222 4.65 -3.48 10.02
CA ARG A 222 5.48 -3.54 11.24
C ARG A 222 4.71 -3.50 12.54
N PHE A 223 3.54 -2.86 12.56
CA PHE A 223 2.77 -2.69 13.79
C PHE A 223 1.64 -3.72 13.86
N THR A 224 1.60 -4.46 14.96
CA THR A 224 0.52 -5.39 15.27
C THR A 224 -0.03 -5.07 16.64
N LYS A 225 -1.35 -4.87 16.72
CA LYS A 225 -2.02 -4.63 17.99
C LYS A 225 -2.32 -5.99 18.63
N ASN A 226 -1.67 -6.27 19.76
CA ASN A 226 -2.05 -7.37 20.63
C ASN A 226 -3.14 -6.88 21.62
N THR A 227 -3.68 -7.78 22.44
CA THR A 227 -4.71 -7.47 23.45
C THR A 227 -4.29 -6.35 24.41
N PHE A 228 -2.99 -6.23 24.71
CA PHE A 228 -2.46 -5.33 25.72
C PHE A 228 -1.76 -4.07 25.17
N PHE A 229 -0.99 -4.21 24.09
CA PHE A 229 -0.20 -3.11 23.51
C PHE A 229 -0.01 -3.28 22.00
N VAL A 230 0.45 -2.22 21.35
CA VAL A 230 0.91 -2.27 19.96
C VAL A 230 2.38 -2.66 19.96
N GLU A 231 2.69 -3.77 19.29
CA GLU A 231 4.05 -4.26 19.15
C GLU A 231 4.60 -3.90 17.77
N LYS A 232 5.86 -3.46 17.73
CA LYS A 232 6.59 -3.17 16.50
C LYS A 232 7.51 -4.34 16.18
N ASN A 233 7.38 -4.90 14.98
CA ASN A 233 8.29 -5.90 14.47
C ASN A 233 9.61 -5.23 14.03
N PRO A 234 10.75 -5.55 14.70
CA PRO A 234 12.04 -4.91 14.45
C PRO A 234 12.75 -5.47 13.21
N THR A 235 12.21 -6.50 12.55
CA THR A 235 12.88 -7.21 11.44
C THR A 235 13.34 -6.26 10.33
N ILE A 236 14.62 -6.31 9.98
CA ILE A 236 15.18 -5.55 8.86
C ILE A 236 14.81 -6.28 7.56
N VAL A 237 14.27 -5.53 6.60
CA VAL A 237 14.00 -6.07 5.27
C VAL A 237 15.19 -5.73 4.38
N ASN A 238 15.86 -6.75 3.86
CA ASN A 238 16.94 -6.61 2.92
C ASN A 238 16.36 -6.50 1.50
N PHE A 239 16.58 -5.37 0.83
CA PHE A 239 16.12 -5.13 -0.54
C PHE A 239 17.20 -4.42 -1.36
N PRO A 240 17.37 -4.77 -2.65
CA PRO A 240 18.25 -4.01 -3.52
C PRO A 240 17.62 -2.64 -3.85
N VAL A 241 18.46 -1.62 -4.02
CA VAL A 241 17.99 -0.25 -4.30
C VAL A 241 17.68 -0.05 -5.79
N LYS A 242 18.26 -0.87 -6.66
CA LYS A 242 18.06 -0.82 -8.11
C LYS A 242 17.73 -2.20 -8.64
N SER A 243 16.97 -2.22 -9.73
CA SER A 243 16.69 -3.40 -10.54
C SER A 243 16.04 -4.56 -9.75
N ILE A 244 15.02 -4.26 -8.95
CA ILE A 244 14.16 -5.27 -8.33
C ILE A 244 13.27 -5.86 -9.44
N ASP A 245 13.49 -7.12 -9.81
CA ASP A 245 12.64 -7.78 -10.79
C ASP A 245 11.41 -8.40 -10.13
N PHE A 246 10.22 -7.95 -10.55
CA PHE A 246 8.96 -8.54 -10.13
C PHE A 246 8.51 -9.68 -11.04
N GLY A 247 9.17 -9.87 -12.17
CA GLY A 247 8.81 -10.83 -13.20
C GLY A 247 8.84 -12.28 -12.73
N ASP A 248 9.61 -12.59 -11.68
CA ASP A 248 9.66 -13.93 -11.09
C ASP A 248 8.47 -14.26 -10.18
N PHE A 249 7.71 -13.24 -9.78
CA PHE A 249 6.47 -13.39 -9.01
C PHE A 249 5.21 -13.33 -9.89
N LEU A 250 5.37 -13.15 -11.21
CA LEU A 250 4.25 -13.12 -12.14
C LEU A 250 4.15 -14.47 -12.86
N SER A 251 2.91 -14.88 -13.16
CA SER A 251 2.73 -16.02 -14.06
C SER A 251 3.27 -15.70 -15.46
N PRO A 252 3.72 -16.70 -16.25
CA PRO A 252 4.29 -16.48 -17.57
C PRO A 252 3.37 -15.68 -18.51
N GLU A 253 2.06 -15.92 -18.40
CA GLU A 253 1.01 -15.22 -19.15
C GLU A 253 1.02 -13.73 -18.81
N ILE A 254 1.05 -13.39 -17.51
CA ILE A 254 1.03 -11.99 -17.04
C ILE A 254 2.37 -11.31 -17.36
N LYS A 255 3.50 -12.01 -17.16
CA LYS A 255 4.84 -11.51 -17.48
C LYS A 255 4.93 -11.08 -18.95
N SER A 256 4.33 -11.85 -19.87
CA SER A 256 4.33 -11.53 -21.31
C SER A 256 3.55 -10.25 -21.68
N LEU A 257 2.58 -9.84 -20.85
CA LEU A 257 1.79 -8.62 -21.06
C LEU A 257 2.57 -7.35 -20.66
N HIS A 258 3.62 -7.49 -19.85
CA HIS A 258 4.39 -6.38 -19.32
C HIS A 258 5.68 -6.17 -20.11
N LYS A 259 5.90 -4.95 -20.61
CA LYS A 259 7.14 -4.57 -21.32
C LYS A 259 8.37 -4.59 -20.43
N SER A 260 8.19 -4.28 -19.14
CA SER A 260 9.24 -4.29 -18.12
C SER A 260 8.60 -4.60 -16.78
N THR A 261 9.28 -5.42 -15.98
CA THR A 261 8.91 -5.83 -14.61
C THR A 261 9.94 -5.39 -13.58
N VAL A 262 10.92 -4.58 -14.01
CA VAL A 262 12.06 -4.17 -13.19
C VAL A 262 11.80 -2.79 -12.59
N TYR A 263 11.97 -2.67 -11.28
CA TYR A 263 11.72 -1.45 -10.51
C TYR A 263 12.98 -0.96 -9.81
N ASP A 264 13.12 0.36 -9.76
CA ASP A 264 14.11 1.03 -8.93
C ASP A 264 13.45 1.68 -7.71
N LEU A 265 14.15 1.67 -6.58
CA LEU A 265 13.66 2.30 -5.35
C LEU A 265 13.76 3.83 -5.49
N VAL A 266 12.62 4.49 -5.31
CA VAL A 266 12.53 5.97 -5.40
C VAL A 266 12.43 6.63 -4.03
N ALA A 267 11.71 6.01 -3.09
CA ALA A 267 11.52 6.55 -1.75
C ALA A 267 11.40 5.41 -0.74
N ASN A 268 11.95 5.60 0.46
CA ASN A 268 11.84 4.68 1.58
C ASN A 268 11.40 5.46 2.82
N ILE A 269 10.26 5.08 3.41
CA ILE A 269 9.75 5.69 4.64
C ILE A 269 10.09 4.74 5.79
N VAL A 270 10.92 5.21 6.71
CA VAL A 270 11.33 4.46 7.90
C VAL A 270 10.64 5.04 9.12
N HIS A 271 10.21 4.16 10.03
CA HIS A 271 9.72 4.54 11.35
C HIS A 271 10.76 4.17 12.40
N ASP A 272 11.29 5.17 13.09
CA ASP A 272 12.22 5.00 14.20
C ASP A 272 11.48 5.16 15.54
N GLY A 273 11.95 4.44 16.56
CA GLY A 273 11.32 4.33 17.88
C GLY A 273 10.75 2.96 18.17
#